data_AF-A0A6I5CI94-F1
#
_entry.id   AF-A0A6I5CI94-F1
#
_cell.length_a   1.000
_cell.length_b   1.000
_cell.length_c   1.000
_cell.angle_alpha   90.00
_cell.angle_beta   90.00
_cell.angle_gamma   90.00
#
_symmetry.space_group_name_H-M   'P 1'
#
loop_
_entity.id
_entity.type
_entity.pdbx_description
1 polymer ?
#
loop_
_entity_poly.entity_id
_entity_poly.type
_entity_poly.pdbx_seq_one_letter_code
_entity_poly.pdbx_strand_id
1 'polypeptide(L)' 'MILDLLAAMSGSDLPADAVREERCLRQPLGCGRPLIGADGTARVFWNEAEAARYQAEWQITGLCPDCQDALTEDEL' A
#
# COMPACT_ATOMS: atom_id res chain seq x y z
N MET A 1 21.71 7.12 2.60
CA MET A 1 21.70 6.92 1.14
C MET A 1 22.50 5.69 0.72
N ILE A 2 22.23 4.52 1.32
CA ILE A 2 22.70 3.22 0.79
C ILE A 2 21.46 2.34 0.57
N LEU A 3 20.48 2.38 1.48
CA LEU A 3 19.19 1.72 1.30
C LEU A 3 18.45 2.14 0.01
N ASP A 4 18.40 3.44 -0.28
CA ASP A 4 17.69 3.95 -1.46
C ASP A 4 18.29 3.44 -2.78
N LEU A 5 19.62 3.28 -2.83
CA LEU A 5 20.33 2.78 -4.00
C LEU A 5 20.15 1.27 -4.17
N LEU A 6 20.14 0.51 -3.07
CA LEU A 6 19.85 -0.93 -3.09
C LEU A 6 18.43 -1.23 -3.56
N ALA A 7 17.44 -0.45 -3.10
CA ALA A 7 16.05 -0.58 -3.54
C ALA A 7 15.85 -0.21 -5.02
N ALA A 8 16.52 0.87 -5.47
CA ALA A 8 16.50 1.28 -6.88
C ALA A 8 17.17 0.25 -7.81
N MET A 9 18.19 -0.47 -7.33
CA MET A 9 18.90 -1.50 -8.10
C MET A 9 18.23 -2.87 -8.07
N SER A 10 17.43 -3.20 -7.04
CA SER A 10 16.69 -4.46 -6.94
C SER A 10 15.34 -4.44 -7.66
N GLY A 11 14.92 -3.29 -8.22
CA GLY A 11 13.57 -3.12 -8.76
C GLY A 11 12.49 -3.25 -7.67
N SER A 12 12.88 -3.11 -6.40
CA SER A 12 11.96 -3.26 -5.27
C SER A 12 11.07 -2.04 -5.19
N ASP A 13 9.77 -2.30 -5.26
CA ASP A 13 8.75 -1.28 -5.09
C ASP A 13 8.76 -0.77 -3.64
N LEU A 14 8.85 0.55 -3.47
CA LEU A 14 8.96 1.18 -2.15
C LEU A 14 7.60 1.70 -1.68
N PRO A 15 7.32 1.70 -0.37
CA PRO A 15 6.09 2.29 0.17
C PRO A 15 5.89 3.75 -0.29
N ALA A 16 6.96 4.55 -0.31
CA ALA A 16 6.90 5.94 -0.76
C ALA A 16 6.48 6.06 -2.24
N ASP A 17 6.90 5.13 -3.10
CA ASP A 17 6.49 5.12 -4.50
C ASP A 17 5.06 4.65 -4.68
N ALA A 18 4.64 3.62 -3.95
CA ALA A 18 3.25 3.17 -3.91
C ALA A 18 2.30 4.28 -3.45
N VAL A 19 2.69 5.03 -2.40
CA VAL A 19 1.94 6.18 -1.88
C VAL A 19 1.84 7.31 -2.91
N ARG A 20 2.98 7.69 -3.50
CA ARG A 20 3.04 8.73 -4.54
C ARG A 20 2.21 8.36 -5.78
N GLU A 21 2.13 7.08 -6.11
CA GLU A 21 1.41 6.57 -7.28
C GLU A 21 -0.03 6.11 -6.95
N GLU A 22 -0.52 6.41 -5.75
CA GLU A 22 -1.89 6.09 -5.29
C GLU A 22 -2.29 4.62 -5.52
N ARG A 23 -1.34 3.71 -5.28
CA ARG A 23 -1.51 2.28 -5.48
C ARG A 23 -0.95 1.47 -4.32
N CYS A 24 -1.32 0.20 -4.28
CA CYS A 24 -0.66 -0.77 -3.43
C CYS A 24 0.76 -1.05 -3.95
N LEU A 25 1.66 -1.47 -3.06
CA LEU A 25 2.93 -2.10 -3.41
C LEU A 25 2.71 -3.22 -4.44
N ARG A 26 3.67 -3.38 -5.35
CA ARG A 26 3.71 -4.46 -6.33
C ARG A 26 4.10 -5.77 -5.65
N GLN A 27 3.94 -6.84 -6.40
CA GLN A 27 4.39 -8.16 -5.96
C GLN A 27 5.89 -8.15 -5.63
N PRO A 28 6.34 -8.96 -4.65
CA PRO A 28 5.58 -10.01 -3.97
C PRO A 28 4.75 -9.55 -2.76
N LEU A 29 4.99 -8.34 -2.24
CA LEU A 29 4.39 -7.89 -0.98
C LEU A 29 2.94 -7.40 -1.14
N GLY A 30 2.61 -6.83 -2.30
CA GLY A 30 1.27 -6.32 -2.57
C GLY A 30 0.75 -6.68 -3.96
N CYS A 31 -0.42 -6.15 -4.28
CA CYS A 31 -1.12 -6.46 -5.53
C CYS A 31 -0.83 -5.49 -6.69
N GLY A 32 -0.15 -4.37 -6.44
CA GLY A 32 0.19 -3.34 -7.44
C GLY A 32 -1.00 -2.55 -8.00
N ARG A 33 -2.21 -2.80 -7.50
CA ARG A 33 -3.45 -2.20 -8.01
C ARG A 33 -3.66 -0.81 -7.44
N PRO A 34 -4.33 0.10 -8.19
CA PRO A 34 -4.69 1.42 -7.69
C PRO A 34 -5.63 1.31 -6.48
N LEU A 35 -5.45 2.21 -5.52
CA LEU A 35 -6.28 2.29 -4.32
C LEU A 35 -7.58 3.05 -4.56
N ILE A 36 -7.54 3.99 -5.49
CA ILE A 36 -8.68 4.74 -5.97
C ILE A 36 -9.09 4.15 -7.33
N GLY A 37 -10.33 3.68 -7.42
CA GLY A 37 -10.94 3.24 -8.67
C GLY A 37 -11.03 4.39 -9.68
N ALA A 38 -11.24 4.05 -10.95
CA ALA A 38 -11.37 5.05 -12.02
C ALA A 38 -12.58 6.01 -11.83
N ASP A 39 -13.53 5.62 -10.99
CA ASP A 39 -14.69 6.40 -10.57
C ASP A 39 -14.41 7.29 -9.34
N GLY A 40 -13.17 7.34 -8.87
CA GLY A 40 -12.77 8.13 -7.70
C GLY A 40 -13.10 7.45 -6.37
N THR A 41 -13.62 6.22 -6.38
CA THR A 41 -13.93 5.49 -5.14
C THR A 41 -12.67 4.84 -4.60
N ALA A 42 -12.27 5.17 -3.37
CA ALA A 42 -11.26 4.38 -2.69
C ALA A 42 -11.82 2.97 -2.46
N ARG A 43 -10.98 1.94 -2.60
CA ARG A 43 -11.35 0.51 -2.51
C ARG A 43 -11.92 0.07 -1.16
N VAL A 44 -12.07 0.98 -0.22
CA VAL A 44 -12.49 0.72 1.16
C VAL A 44 -13.04 2.02 1.73
N PHE A 45 -14.36 2.13 1.79
CA PHE A 45 -15.01 3.04 2.72
C PHE A 45 -16.06 2.25 3.50
N TRP A 46 -15.65 1.79 4.69
CA TRP A 46 -16.56 1.46 5.78
C TRP A 46 -16.34 2.62 6.77
N ASN A 47 -17.15 3.68 6.72
CA ASN A 47 -17.04 4.92 7.52
C ASN A 47 -15.74 5.80 7.37
N GLU A 48 -15.87 7.08 7.76
CA GLU A 48 -14.83 8.12 7.60
C GLU A 48 -13.67 7.97 8.59
N ALA A 49 -13.92 7.44 9.79
CA ALA A 49 -12.90 7.26 10.83
C ALA A 49 -11.92 6.13 10.46
N GLU A 50 -12.43 5.01 9.94
CA GLU A 50 -11.58 3.91 9.46
C GLU A 50 -10.81 4.30 8.20
N ALA A 51 -11.39 5.13 7.33
CA ALA A 51 -10.68 5.66 6.16
C ALA A 51 -9.46 6.50 6.55
N ALA A 52 -9.59 7.37 7.55
CA ALA A 52 -8.48 8.17 8.04
C ALA A 52 -7.37 7.31 8.68
N ARG A 53 -7.75 6.28 9.44
CA ARG A 53 -6.79 5.33 10.02
C ARG A 53 -6.04 4.56 8.93
N TYR A 54 -6.78 4.04 7.95
CA TYR A 54 -6.19 3.33 6.82
C TYR A 54 -5.28 4.20 5.98
N GLN A 55 -5.64 5.47 5.76
CA GLN A 55 -4.78 6.41 5.04
C GLN A 55 -3.45 6.61 5.77
N ALA A 56 -3.47 6.74 7.10
CA ALA A 56 -2.26 6.88 7.90
C ALA A 56 -1.39 5.60 7.84
N GLU A 57 -2.01 4.42 7.92
CA GLU A 57 -1.30 3.14 7.83
C GLU A 57 -0.71 2.93 6.43
N TRP A 58 -1.48 3.21 5.37
CA TRP A 58 -1.01 3.11 4.00
C TRP A 58 0.15 4.06 3.69
N GLN A 59 0.15 5.28 4.25
CA GLN A 59 1.27 6.20 4.13
C GLN A 59 2.59 5.63 4.68
N ILE A 60 2.51 4.67 5.61
CA ILE A 60 3.66 4.02 6.22
C ILE A 60 4.02 2.74 5.46
N THR A 61 3.03 1.89 5.17
CA THR A 61 3.25 0.53 4.66
C THR A 61 3.24 0.44 3.14
N GLY A 62 2.55 1.36 2.45
CA GLY A 62 2.30 1.30 1.01
C GLY A 62 1.34 0.18 0.59
N LEU A 63 0.71 -0.51 1.54
CA LEU A 63 -0.16 -1.66 1.28
C LEU A 63 -1.65 -1.28 1.31
N CYS A 64 -2.45 -1.90 0.44
CA CYS A 64 -3.92 -1.81 0.52
C CYS A 64 -4.46 -2.71 1.64
N PRO A 65 -5.67 -2.45 2.16
CA PRO A 65 -6.28 -3.22 3.25
C PRO A 65 -6.24 -4.72 3.01
N ASP A 66 -6.70 -5.19 1.85
CA ASP A 66 -6.71 -6.62 1.52
C ASP A 66 -5.33 -7.28 1.65
N CYS A 67 -4.26 -6.55 1.31
CA CYS A 67 -2.90 -7.05 1.42
C CYS A 67 -2.33 -6.89 2.84
N GLN A 68 -2.79 -5.88 3.59
CA GLN A 68 -2.41 -5.74 5.01
C GLN A 68 -3.08 -6.84 5.84
N ASP A 69 -4.39 -7.04 5.66
CA ASP A 69 -5.18 -8.08 6.33
C ASP A 69 -4.58 -9.48 6.06
N ALA A 70 -4.29 -9.79 4.79
CA ALA A 70 -3.67 -11.07 4.41
C ALA A 70 -2.31 -11.30 5.09
N LEU A 71 -1.52 -10.26 5.35
CA LEU A 71 -0.24 -10.39 6.05
C LEU A 71 -0.40 -10.49 7.57
N THR A 72 -1.45 -9.90 8.14
CA THR A 72 -1.76 -10.02 9.57
C THR A 72 -2.42 -11.35 9.93
N GLU A 73 -3.11 -12.01 8.98
CA GLU A 73 -3.68 -13.34 9.18
C GLU A 73 -2.61 -14.45 9.22
N ASP A 74 -1.42 -14.23 8.65
CA ASP A 74 -0.29 -15.17 8.68
C ASP A 74 0.42 -15.24 10.06
N GLU A 75 0.01 -14.44 11.06
CA GLU A 75 0.59 -14.43 12.42
C GLU A 75 -0.18 -15.28 13.47
N LEU A 76 -1.00 -16.27 13.04
CA LEU A 76 -1.78 -17.16 13.91
C LEU A 76 -1.37 -18.65 13.85
#